data_AF-A0A7Z8VKI8-F1
#
_entry.id   AF-A0A7Z8VKI8-F1
#
_cell.length_a   1.000
_cell.length_b   1.000
_cell.length_c   1.000
_cell.angle_alpha   90.00
_cell.angle_beta   90.00
_cell.angle_gamma   90.00
#
_symmetry.space_group_name_H-M   'P 1'
#
loop_
_entity.id
_entity.type
_entity.pdbx_description
1 polymer ?
#
loop_
_entity_poly.entity_id
_entity_poly.type
_entity_poly.pdbx_seq_one_letter_code
_entity_poly.pdbx_strand_id
1 'polypeptide(L)'
;MSEQWDLQRFSDVCDFVRGPFGGSLKKNIFKEEGYAVYEQQHAIYDQFENIRYFVNENKFIEMARFELSPGDLIMSCSGTMGKIAIVPEGIPRGIINQALLKLTPKNLLLPKFLKLWMESRNFQDQIETLSQGAAIKNMASVKILKEIKVPL
;
A
#
# COMPACT_ATOMS: atom_id res chain seq x y z
N MET A 1 -31.08 -9.06 -14.65
CA MET A 1 -31.28 -8.60 -13.26
C MET A 1 -29.95 -8.00 -12.83
N SER A 2 -29.89 -6.71 -12.50
CA SER A 2 -28.65 -6.13 -11.98
C SER A 2 -28.48 -6.63 -10.55
N GLU A 3 -27.53 -7.53 -10.32
CA GLU A 3 -27.09 -7.86 -8.97
C GLU A 3 -26.61 -6.56 -8.30
N GLN A 4 -27.26 -6.18 -7.21
CA GLN A 4 -26.86 -5.02 -6.42
C GLN A 4 -25.67 -5.47 -5.57
N TRP A 5 -24.49 -4.95 -5.90
CA TRP A 5 -23.28 -5.11 -5.09
C TRP A 5 -23.52 -4.53 -3.69
N ASP A 6 -23.07 -5.23 -2.65
CA ASP A 6 -23.07 -4.70 -1.30
C ASP A 6 -21.93 -3.66 -1.18
N LEU A 7 -22.25 -2.49 -0.66
CA LEU A 7 -21.30 -1.38 -0.60
C LEU A 7 -20.75 -1.23 0.81
N GLN A 8 -19.53 -1.71 1.03
CA GLN A 8 -18.87 -1.64 2.34
C GLN A 8 -17.81 -0.52 2.38
N ARG A 9 -17.57 0.06 3.56
CA ARG A 9 -16.48 1.05 3.71
C ARG A 9 -15.15 0.34 3.55
N PHE A 10 -14.22 0.95 2.84
CA PHE A 10 -12.93 0.32 2.56
C PHE A 10 -12.13 0.04 3.85
N SER A 11 -12.27 0.87 4.89
CA SER A 11 -11.70 0.59 6.23
C SER A 11 -12.20 -0.68 6.89
N ASP A 12 -13.41 -1.12 6.56
CA ASP A 12 -14.04 -2.25 7.22
C ASP A 12 -13.47 -3.56 6.65
N VAL A 13 -13.07 -3.54 5.37
CA VAL A 13 -12.62 -4.71 4.60
C VAL A 13 -11.13 -4.70 4.26
N CYS A 14 -10.40 -3.65 4.61
CA CYS A 14 -8.96 -3.52 4.38
C CYS A 14 -8.28 -2.67 5.45
N ASP A 15 -7.11 -3.11 5.89
CA ASP A 15 -6.24 -2.32 6.77
C ASP A 15 -5.25 -1.48 5.97
N PHE A 16 -4.85 -0.33 6.52
CA PHE A 16 -4.01 0.65 5.85
C PHE A 16 -2.84 1.05 6.75
N VAL A 17 -1.61 0.81 6.30
CA VAL A 17 -0.39 1.22 7.01
C VAL A 17 0.45 2.10 6.11
N ARG A 18 0.45 3.41 6.40
CA ARG A 18 1.36 4.33 5.73
C ARG A 18 2.79 4.03 6.17
N GLY A 19 3.72 3.99 5.23
CA GLY A 19 5.14 3.86 5.54
C GLY A 19 5.62 4.88 6.59
N PRO A 20 6.68 4.56 7.33
CA PRO A 20 7.16 5.35 8.46
C PRO A 20 7.46 6.80 8.04
N PHE A 21 6.89 7.78 8.75
CA PHE A 21 7.23 9.19 8.54
C PHE A 21 8.61 9.53 9.11
N GLY A 22 9.30 10.50 8.50
CA GLY A 22 10.40 11.26 9.10
C GLY A 22 11.57 10.45 9.67
N GLY A 23 12.69 10.38 8.93
CA GLY A 23 14.02 10.06 9.49
C GLY A 23 14.22 8.66 10.11
N SER A 24 13.20 7.81 10.14
CA SER A 24 13.29 6.43 10.68
C SER A 24 14.17 5.52 9.80
N LEU A 25 14.16 5.78 8.49
CA LEU A 25 15.02 5.12 7.49
C LEU A 25 15.98 6.15 6.87
N LYS A 26 17.11 6.39 7.53
CA LYS A 26 18.19 7.26 7.03
C LYS A 26 19.25 6.41 6.30
N LYS A 27 19.97 7.02 5.36
CA LYS A 27 21.02 6.34 4.58
C LYS A 27 22.08 5.64 5.45
N ASN A 28 22.37 6.18 6.63
CA ASN A 28 23.39 5.64 7.54
C ASN A 28 22.99 4.34 8.26
N ILE A 29 21.70 3.98 8.28
CA ILE A 29 21.25 2.73 8.89
C ILE A 29 21.10 1.59 7.87
N PHE A 30 21.20 1.89 6.58
CA PHE A 30 21.12 0.88 5.54
C PHE A 30 22.36 -0.01 5.52
N LYS A 31 22.11 -1.27 5.18
CA LYS A 31 23.09 -2.35 5.09
C LYS A 31 23.08 -2.94 3.68
N GLU A 32 24.14 -3.66 3.36
CA GLU A 32 24.28 -4.40 2.09
C GLU A 32 23.43 -5.69 2.08
N GLU A 33 23.12 -6.25 3.25
CA GLU A 33 22.30 -7.44 3.43
C GLU A 33 21.45 -7.35 4.70
N GLY A 34 20.44 -8.22 4.83
CA GLY A 34 19.53 -8.30 5.97
C GLY A 34 18.07 -8.34 5.56
N TYR A 35 17.23 -7.57 6.26
CA TYR A 35 15.81 -7.45 5.98
C TYR A 35 15.56 -6.35 4.95
N ALA A 36 14.79 -6.64 3.91
CA ALA A 36 14.59 -5.75 2.77
C ALA A 36 13.87 -4.45 3.15
N VAL A 37 14.21 -3.35 2.46
CA VAL A 37 13.47 -2.09 2.50
C VAL A 37 12.81 -1.87 1.14
N TYR A 38 11.50 -2.02 1.10
CA TYR A 38 10.69 -1.83 -0.09
C TYR A 38 10.41 -0.34 -0.33
N GLU A 39 10.84 0.14 -1.48
CA GLU A 39 10.65 1.51 -1.99
C GLU A 39 9.55 1.58 -3.06
N GLN A 40 9.17 2.79 -3.48
CA GLN A 40 8.12 3.01 -4.50
C GLN A 40 8.33 2.23 -5.82
N GLN A 41 9.58 1.98 -6.22
CA GLN A 41 9.88 1.27 -7.47
C GLN A 41 9.29 -0.15 -7.50
N HIS A 42 9.13 -0.79 -6.34
CA HIS A 42 8.56 -2.14 -6.26
C HIS A 42 7.07 -2.13 -6.62
N ALA A 43 6.35 -1.06 -6.26
CA ALA A 43 4.97 -0.84 -6.68
C ALA A 43 4.87 -0.38 -8.15
N ILE A 44 5.81 0.47 -8.61
CA ILE A 44 5.80 1.03 -9.97
C ILE A 44 6.08 -0.04 -11.03
N TYR A 45 7.02 -0.94 -10.75
CA TYR A 45 7.49 -1.96 -11.69
C TYR A 45 6.96 -3.37 -11.39
N ASP A 46 6.07 -3.51 -10.39
CA ASP A 46 5.50 -4.81 -9.94
C ASP A 46 6.61 -5.88 -9.75
N GLN A 47 7.63 -5.53 -8.96
CA GLN A 47 8.83 -6.35 -8.72
C GLN A 47 9.25 -6.31 -7.25
N PHE A 48 9.73 -7.43 -6.71
CA PHE A 48 10.09 -7.58 -5.29
C PHE A 48 11.46 -8.20 -5.05
N GLU A 49 12.27 -8.34 -6.10
CA GLU A 49 13.57 -9.04 -6.08
C GLU A 49 14.76 -8.08 -6.10
N ASN A 50 14.65 -6.96 -6.83
CA ASN A 50 15.73 -5.99 -6.95
C ASN A 50 15.72 -5.01 -5.75
N ILE A 51 16.25 -5.49 -4.63
CA ILE A 51 16.32 -4.77 -3.36
C ILE A 51 17.64 -4.00 -3.25
N ARG A 52 17.54 -2.69 -3.06
CA ARG A 52 18.70 -1.80 -2.93
C ARG A 52 19.20 -1.65 -1.50
N TYR A 53 18.30 -1.70 -0.53
CA TYR A 53 18.59 -1.36 0.85
C TYR A 53 18.07 -2.43 1.78
N PHE A 54 18.87 -2.72 2.79
CA PHE A 54 18.50 -3.62 3.88
C PHE A 54 18.65 -2.92 5.23
N VAL A 55 17.96 -3.45 6.24
CA VAL A 55 18.15 -3.09 7.64
C VAL A 55 18.52 -4.33 8.45
N ASN A 56 19.15 -4.12 9.60
CA ASN A 56 19.44 -5.22 10.52
C ASN A 56 18.17 -5.69 11.24
N GLU A 57 18.28 -6.82 11.93
CA GLU A 57 17.20 -7.44 12.68
C GLU A 57 16.58 -6.51 13.73
N ASN A 58 17.40 -5.79 14.52
CA ASN A 58 16.90 -4.88 15.54
C ASN A 58 15.97 -3.80 14.97
N LYS A 59 16.37 -3.19 13.84
CA LYS A 59 15.56 -2.17 13.17
C LYS A 59 14.33 -2.80 12.53
N PHE A 60 14.44 -3.99 11.97
CA PHE A 60 13.29 -4.72 11.43
C PHE A 60 12.24 -5.02 12.50
N ILE A 61 12.64 -5.54 13.67
CA ILE A 61 11.76 -5.82 14.81
C ILE A 61 11.07 -4.53 15.30
N GLU A 62 11.82 -3.43 15.45
CA GLU A 62 11.27 -2.11 15.79
C GLU A 62 10.17 -1.66 14.80
N MET A 63 10.29 -2.09 13.55
CA MET A 63 9.46 -1.67 12.43
C MET A 63 8.49 -2.77 11.95
N ALA A 64 8.27 -3.83 12.73
CA ALA A 64 7.49 -5.01 12.32
C ALA A 64 6.10 -4.69 11.77
N ARG A 65 5.46 -3.61 12.24
CA ARG A 65 4.15 -3.15 11.71
C ARG A 65 4.17 -2.78 10.21
N PHE A 66 5.34 -2.53 9.64
CA PHE A 66 5.55 -2.17 8.24
C PHE A 66 5.97 -3.37 7.38
N GLU A 67 6.10 -4.56 7.98
CA GLU A 67 6.46 -5.79 7.27
C GLU A 67 5.43 -6.12 6.19
N LEU A 68 5.90 -6.61 5.06
CA LEU A 68 5.05 -7.15 4.00
C LEU A 68 4.81 -8.65 4.20
N SER A 69 3.57 -9.07 4.00
CA SER A 69 3.18 -10.47 3.89
C SER A 69 2.60 -10.77 2.50
N PRO A 70 2.70 -12.02 2.01
CA PRO A 70 2.04 -12.42 0.77
C PRO A 70 0.55 -12.04 0.78
N GLY A 71 0.09 -11.47 -0.33
CA GLY A 71 -1.28 -10.98 -0.46
C GLY A 71 -1.52 -9.54 0.04
N ASP A 72 -0.56 -8.92 0.74
CA ASP A 72 -0.57 -7.47 0.92
C ASP A 72 -0.49 -6.76 -0.44
N LEU A 73 -1.00 -5.53 -0.52
CA LEU A 73 -0.74 -4.64 -1.64
C LEU A 73 0.13 -3.47 -1.19
N ILE A 74 1.01 -3.02 -2.08
CA ILE A 74 1.76 -1.77 -1.90
C ILE A 74 1.33 -0.76 -2.96
N MET A 75 1.06 0.47 -2.53
CA MET A 75 0.69 1.58 -3.40
C MET A 75 1.72 2.71 -3.33
N SER A 76 2.21 3.15 -4.49
CA SER A 76 3.13 4.29 -4.58
C SER A 76 2.45 5.60 -4.21
N CYS A 77 3.13 6.39 -3.37
CA CYS A 77 2.55 7.58 -2.77
C CYS A 77 3.42 8.86 -2.90
N SER A 78 4.44 8.83 -3.76
CA SER A 78 5.40 9.92 -3.95
C SER A 78 5.68 10.14 -5.44
N GLY A 79 5.31 11.29 -6.00
CA GLY A 79 5.56 11.67 -7.40
C GLY A 79 4.78 10.88 -8.47
N THR A 80 4.71 9.56 -8.33
CA THR A 80 3.81 8.65 -9.06
C THR A 80 2.80 8.13 -8.06
N MET A 81 1.60 8.70 -8.06
CA MET A 81 0.53 8.26 -7.15
C MET A 81 -0.24 7.10 -7.79
N GLY A 82 -0.52 6.05 -7.00
CA GLY A 82 -1.52 5.04 -7.37
C GLY A 82 -1.03 3.88 -8.22
N LYS A 83 0.29 3.65 -8.38
CA LYS A 83 0.78 2.36 -8.88
C LYS A 83 0.70 1.33 -7.77
N ILE A 84 0.13 0.16 -8.08
CA ILE A 84 -0.23 -0.86 -7.10
C ILE A 84 0.39 -2.19 -7.52
N ALA A 85 1.03 -2.87 -6.57
CA ALA A 85 1.55 -4.22 -6.73
C ALA A 85 1.01 -5.12 -5.61
N ILE A 86 0.75 -6.39 -5.92
CA ILE A 86 0.40 -7.41 -4.94
C ILE A 86 1.69 -8.11 -4.55
N VAL A 87 1.94 -8.24 -3.24
CA VAL A 87 3.09 -8.95 -2.70
C VAL A 87 2.96 -10.44 -3.01
N PRO A 88 3.89 -11.03 -3.79
CA PRO A 88 3.87 -12.46 -4.08
C PRO A 88 4.38 -13.28 -2.89
N GLU A 89 4.20 -14.60 -2.99
CA GLU A 89 4.86 -15.55 -2.09
C GLU A 89 6.39 -15.51 -2.28
N GLY A 90 7.13 -15.79 -1.20
CA GLY A 90 8.58 -16.01 -1.26
C GLY A 90 9.44 -14.75 -1.40
N ILE A 91 8.89 -13.54 -1.23
CA ILE A 91 9.70 -12.32 -1.21
C ILE A 91 10.70 -12.31 -0.04
N PRO A 92 11.86 -11.64 -0.18
CA PRO A 92 12.71 -11.35 0.97
C PRO A 92 11.93 -10.67 2.09
N ARG A 93 12.05 -11.15 3.33
CA ARG A 93 11.36 -10.50 4.46
C ARG A 93 11.84 -9.07 4.60
N GLY A 94 10.89 -8.14 4.76
CA GLY A 94 11.22 -6.73 4.74
C GLY A 94 10.04 -5.81 5.01
N ILE A 95 10.36 -4.53 5.12
CA ILE A 95 9.45 -3.44 5.51
C ILE A 95 9.31 -2.42 4.39
N ILE A 96 8.20 -1.70 4.35
CA ILE A 96 8.03 -0.58 3.42
C ILE A 96 8.67 0.72 3.92
N ASN A 97 9.12 1.58 3.00
CA ASN A 97 9.58 2.93 3.31
C ASN A 97 8.44 3.98 3.23
N GLN A 98 8.77 5.25 3.50
CA GLN A 98 7.82 6.37 3.55
C GLN A 98 7.06 6.66 2.25
N ALA A 99 7.56 6.17 1.11
CA ALA A 99 6.99 6.42 -0.21
C ALA A 99 5.84 5.45 -0.55
N LEU A 100 5.57 4.46 0.30
CA LEU A 100 4.55 3.44 0.08
C LEU A 100 3.41 3.54 1.11
N LEU A 101 2.25 3.06 0.68
CA LEU A 101 1.13 2.67 1.53
C LEU A 101 0.96 1.16 1.42
N LYS A 102 0.94 0.45 2.55
CA LYS A 102 0.56 -0.96 2.61
C LYS A 102 -0.94 -1.08 2.82
N LEU A 103 -1.59 -1.93 2.02
CA LEU A 103 -2.98 -2.32 2.15
C LEU A 103 -3.04 -3.82 2.44
N THR A 104 -3.73 -4.21 3.50
CA THR A 104 -3.90 -5.62 3.89
C THR A 104 -5.38 -5.98 3.78
N PRO A 105 -5.82 -6.67 2.71
CA PRO A 105 -7.20 -7.10 2.54
C PRO A 105 -7.62 -8.07 3.66
N LYS A 106 -8.85 -7.92 4.17
CA LYS A 106 -9.43 -8.87 5.13
C LYS A 106 -10.12 -10.02 4.38
N ASN A 107 -10.49 -11.09 5.09
CA ASN A 107 -10.94 -12.39 4.54
C ASN A 107 -11.97 -12.34 3.38
N LEU A 108 -12.79 -11.29 3.27
CA LEU A 108 -13.81 -11.16 2.22
C LEU A 108 -13.26 -10.56 0.91
N LEU A 109 -12.04 -10.04 0.90
CA LEU A 109 -11.52 -9.22 -0.19
C LEU A 109 -10.29 -9.89 -0.83
N LEU A 110 -10.47 -10.43 -2.03
CA LEU A 110 -9.35 -11.04 -2.78
C LEU A 110 -8.35 -9.95 -3.21
N PRO A 111 -7.03 -10.11 -2.95
CA PRO A 111 -6.03 -9.12 -3.34
C PRO A 111 -6.06 -8.74 -4.83
N LYS A 112 -6.31 -9.73 -5.71
CA LYS A 112 -6.45 -9.52 -7.16
C LYS A 112 -7.67 -8.67 -7.51
N PHE A 113 -8.81 -8.94 -6.87
CA PHE A 113 -10.01 -8.11 -7.05
C PHE A 113 -9.73 -6.68 -6.58
N LEU A 114 -9.13 -6.53 -5.40
CA LEU A 114 -8.83 -5.20 -4.86
C LEU A 114 -7.92 -4.39 -5.79
N LYS A 115 -6.84 -5.00 -6.30
CA LYS A 115 -5.94 -4.34 -7.28
C LYS A 115 -6.73 -3.87 -8.51
N LEU A 116 -7.49 -4.77 -9.14
CA LEU A 116 -8.27 -4.45 -10.34
C LEU A 116 -9.32 -3.37 -10.08
N TRP A 117 -9.99 -3.41 -8.93
CA TRP A 117 -10.98 -2.39 -8.57
C TRP A 117 -10.32 -1.03 -8.32
N MET A 118 -9.18 -0.97 -7.62
CA MET A 118 -8.44 0.28 -7.41
C MET A 118 -7.89 0.88 -8.71
N GLU A 119 -7.61 0.04 -9.72
CA GLU A 119 -7.21 0.47 -11.08
C GLU A 119 -8.41 0.85 -11.96
N SER A 120 -9.65 0.58 -11.53
CA SER A 120 -10.86 0.86 -12.30
C SER A 120 -11.27 2.33 -12.25
N ARG A 121 -12.02 2.79 -13.26
CA ARG A 121 -12.62 4.15 -13.25
C ARG A 121 -13.51 4.39 -12.03
N ASN A 122 -14.25 3.38 -11.59
CA ASN A 122 -15.12 3.52 -10.41
C ASN A 122 -14.35 3.98 -9.17
N PHE A 123 -13.16 3.43 -8.93
CA PHE A 123 -12.32 3.87 -7.81
C PHE A 123 -11.78 5.29 -8.03
N GLN A 124 -11.29 5.58 -9.24
CA GLN A 124 -10.76 6.91 -9.58
C GLN A 124 -11.83 8.01 -9.42
N ASP A 125 -13.06 7.77 -9.91
CA ASP A 125 -14.19 8.70 -9.80
C ASP A 125 -14.58 8.95 -8.33
N GLN A 126 -14.54 7.91 -7.49
CA GLN A 126 -14.80 8.04 -6.05
C GLN A 126 -13.73 8.88 -5.36
N ILE A 127 -12.45 8.69 -5.69
CA ILE A 127 -11.35 9.51 -5.15
C ILE A 127 -11.53 10.97 -5.58
N GLU A 128 -11.81 11.23 -6.86
CA GLU A 128 -11.99 12.58 -7.40
C GLU A 128 -13.13 13.30 -6.68
N THR A 129 -14.29 12.64 -6.56
CA THR A 129 -15.48 13.18 -5.90
C THR A 129 -15.20 13.53 -4.42
N LEU A 130 -14.56 12.63 -3.68
CA LEU A 130 -14.24 12.86 -2.27
C LEU A 130 -13.14 13.91 -2.08
N SER A 131 -12.24 14.06 -3.06
CA SER A 131 -11.13 15.02 -2.99
C SER A 131 -11.55 16.43 -3.36
N GLN A 132 -12.59 16.62 -4.18
CA GLN A 132 -13.15 17.96 -4.47
C GLN A 132 -13.74 18.63 -3.22
N GLY A 133 -14.22 17.86 -2.25
CA GLY A 133 -14.71 18.38 -0.96
C GLY A 133 -13.61 18.70 0.05
N ALA A 134 -12.38 18.23 -0.17
CA ALA A 134 -11.22 18.52 0.67
C ALA A 134 -10.39 19.63 0.02
N ALA A 135 -10.11 20.71 0.74
CA ALA A 135 -9.28 21.84 0.23
C ALA A 135 -7.82 21.47 -0.10
N ILE A 136 -7.48 20.18 -0.18
CA ILE A 136 -6.14 19.64 -0.39
C ILE A 136 -6.19 18.71 -1.61
N LYS A 137 -5.61 19.17 -2.73
CA LYS A 137 -5.44 18.45 -4.02
C LYS A 137 -4.59 17.17 -3.95
N ASN A 138 -4.21 16.70 -2.76
CA ASN A 138 -3.50 15.43 -2.61
C ASN A 138 -4.51 14.30 -2.44
N MET A 139 -4.98 13.77 -3.58
CA MET A 139 -5.92 12.65 -3.80
C MET A 139 -5.51 11.29 -3.19
N ALA A 140 -4.84 11.26 -2.03
CA ALA A 140 -4.44 10.01 -1.38
C ALA A 140 -4.15 10.17 0.12
N SER A 141 -4.94 10.98 0.84
CA SER A 141 -4.91 10.85 2.28
C SER A 141 -5.52 9.49 2.64
N VAL A 142 -4.87 8.73 3.53
CA VAL A 142 -5.41 7.46 4.05
C VAL A 142 -6.83 7.65 4.60
N LYS A 143 -7.16 8.86 5.06
CA LYS A 143 -8.52 9.24 5.49
C LYS A 143 -9.53 9.11 4.35
N ILE A 144 -9.25 9.63 3.16
CA ILE A 144 -10.17 9.52 2.01
C ILE A 144 -10.33 8.05 1.61
N LEU A 145 -9.22 7.30 1.52
CA LEU A 145 -9.25 5.89 1.14
C LEU A 145 -10.18 5.07 2.04
N LYS A 146 -10.13 5.31 3.36
CA LYS A 146 -10.99 4.64 4.34
C LYS A 146 -12.49 4.86 4.14
N GLU A 147 -12.89 5.99 3.54
CA GLU A 147 -14.29 6.36 3.32
C GLU A 147 -14.88 5.82 2.00
N ILE A 148 -14.03 5.35 1.08
CA ILE A 148 -14.47 4.84 -0.22
C ILE A 148 -15.36 3.61 -0.02
N LYS A 149 -16.37 3.47 -0.88
CA LYS A 149 -17.24 2.30 -0.88
C LYS A 149 -16.71 1.26 -1.86
N VAL A 150 -16.35 0.10 -1.32
CA VAL A 150 -15.94 -1.08 -2.07
C VAL A 150 -17.21 -1.85 -2.47
N PRO A 151 -17.43 -2.14 -3.77
CA PRO A 151 -18.47 -3.06 -4.19
C PRO A 151 -18.03 -4.50 -3.92
N LEU A 152 -18.78 -5.22 -3.08
CA LEU A 152 -18.56 -6.62 -2.73
C LEU A 152 -19.76 -7.50 -3.10
#